data_AF-A0A2S4L569-F1
#
_entry.id   AF-A0A2S4L569-F1
#
_cell.length_a   1.000
_cell.length_b   1.000
_cell.length_c   1.000
_cell.angle_alpha   90.00
_cell.angle_beta   90.00
_cell.angle_gamma   90.00
#
_symmetry.space_group_name_H-M   'P 1'
#
loop_
_entity.id
_entity.type
_entity.pdbx_description
1 polymer ?
#
loop_
_entity_poly.entity_id
_entity_poly.type
_entity_poly.pdbx_seq_one_letter_code
_entity_poly.pdbx_strand_id
1 'polypeptide(L)'
;RSWNWRRCLVAALELLRLESEPLGPCISTKHIKTTMSTATVRRPLGCLKAVLRQTRHQRASQRCLATAAASPAAAHGVFSGRQRSGIDKINRFEIWPQVPSIRSTHPDPMPALRQQQVAALDPTGARTRLFSKEHADSAKVGDVLMVTTKAGEPFSGAFIQIRRRGADTAVLLRGQMMKTGVETWFKIYSPTVTGIDIIWRRPKRARRARLTYMRKPKHDMGSVDQLVSAWKKERYALRSKAKQCEEASKARPQPPRPLYEALHTSEITNNAIVRFHDAAQRCFKQSTLLAASPGTGQ
;
A
#
# COMPACT_ATOMS: atom_id res chain seq x y z
N ARG A 1 -29.33 14.52 14.86
CA ARG A 1 -29.10 14.92 13.45
C ARG A 1 -28.70 13.67 12.66
N SER A 2 -29.68 13.07 11.99
CA SER A 2 -29.62 11.75 11.35
C SER A 2 -28.64 11.72 10.17
N TRP A 3 -27.70 10.77 10.19
CA TRP A 3 -26.79 10.51 9.08
C TRP A 3 -27.49 9.65 8.03
N ASN A 4 -27.47 10.13 6.80
CA ASN A 4 -28.28 9.64 5.70
C ASN A 4 -27.58 8.46 5.00
N TRP A 5 -27.91 7.23 5.42
CA TRP A 5 -27.34 5.97 4.90
C TRP A 5 -27.54 5.76 3.39
N ARG A 6 -28.47 6.50 2.77
CA ARG A 6 -28.76 6.43 1.33
C ARG A 6 -27.65 6.98 0.43
N ARG A 7 -26.71 7.78 0.96
CA ARG A 7 -25.55 8.27 0.19
C ARG A 7 -24.39 7.29 0.08
N CYS A 8 -24.25 6.35 1.03
CA CYS A 8 -23.20 5.32 0.95
C CYS A 8 -23.51 4.23 -0.09
N LEU A 9 -24.80 3.93 -0.32
CA LEU A 9 -25.19 2.84 -1.22
C LEU A 9 -25.06 3.20 -2.71
N VAL A 10 -25.20 4.48 -3.05
CA VAL A 10 -25.03 4.96 -4.44
C VAL A 10 -23.55 5.00 -4.84
N ALA A 11 -22.64 5.34 -3.91
CA ALA A 11 -21.20 5.33 -4.17
C ALA A 11 -20.61 3.91 -4.30
N ALA A 12 -21.25 2.90 -3.70
CA ALA A 12 -20.81 1.50 -3.79
C ALA A 12 -21.20 0.82 -5.12
N LEU A 13 -22.27 1.28 -5.78
CA LEU A 13 -22.70 0.72 -7.08
C LEU A 13 -21.96 1.32 -8.28
N GLU A 14 -21.26 2.44 -8.10
CA GLU A 14 -20.54 3.13 -9.19
C GLU A 14 -19.08 2.64 -9.36
N LEU A 15 -18.62 1.75 -8.47
CA LEU A 15 -17.26 1.18 -8.49
C LEU A 15 -17.14 -0.22 -9.13
N LEU A 16 -18.23 -0.78 -9.64
CA LEU A 16 -18.26 -2.13 -10.27
C LEU A 16 -18.46 -2.10 -11.80
N ARG A 17 -18.24 -0.95 -12.46
CA ARG A 17 -18.51 -0.79 -13.91
C ARG A 17 -17.35 -0.25 -14.75
N LEU A 18 -16.10 -0.60 -14.43
CA LEU A 18 -14.95 -0.28 -15.30
C LEU A 18 -14.02 -1.48 -15.43
N GLU A 19 -14.48 -2.42 -16.24
CA GLU A 19 -13.68 -3.47 -16.87
C GLU A 19 -13.55 -3.14 -18.37
N SER A 20 -12.40 -3.48 -18.94
CA SER A 20 -12.08 -3.64 -20.37
C SER A 20 -11.72 -2.40 -21.21
N GLU A 21 -10.44 -2.33 -21.60
CA GLU A 21 -9.90 -1.53 -22.70
C GLU A 21 -9.01 -2.45 -23.57
N PRO A 22 -9.37 -2.75 -24.83
CA PRO A 22 -8.45 -3.34 -25.79
C PRO A 22 -7.95 -2.32 -26.82
N LEU A 23 -6.64 -2.36 -27.08
CA LEU A 23 -5.93 -1.61 -28.11
C LEU A 23 -6.20 -2.20 -29.50
N GLY A 24 -6.66 -1.36 -30.43
CA GLY A 24 -6.61 -1.62 -31.88
C GLY A 24 -5.39 -0.98 -32.54
N PRO A 25 -5.03 -1.43 -33.76
CA PRO A 25 -4.92 -0.45 -34.83
C PRO A 25 -5.52 -0.89 -36.18
N CYS A 26 -5.85 0.14 -36.95
CA CYS A 26 -6.59 0.18 -38.20
C CYS A 26 -5.66 0.02 -39.41
N ILE A 27 -6.00 -0.82 -40.41
CA ILE A 27 -5.53 -0.63 -41.80
C ILE A 27 -6.60 -1.11 -42.82
N SER A 28 -7.21 -0.13 -43.48
CA SER A 28 -7.49 0.05 -44.92
C SER A 28 -7.83 -1.12 -45.86
N THR A 29 -9.07 -1.04 -46.37
CA THR A 29 -9.61 -1.21 -47.75
C THR A 29 -9.13 -2.34 -48.68
N LYS A 30 -10.10 -3.09 -49.25
CA LYS A 30 -10.63 -2.91 -50.62
C LYS A 30 -11.77 -3.90 -50.94
N HIS A 31 -12.82 -3.36 -51.54
CA HIS A 31 -13.95 -4.08 -52.13
C HIS A 31 -13.56 -4.69 -53.49
N ILE A 32 -13.96 -5.93 -53.77
CA ILE A 32 -14.17 -6.43 -55.13
C ILE A 32 -15.43 -7.30 -55.17
N LYS A 33 -16.35 -6.95 -56.08
CA LYS A 33 -17.59 -7.63 -56.45
C LYS A 33 -17.30 -8.69 -57.52
N THR A 34 -17.95 -9.87 -57.48
CA THR A 34 -18.20 -10.72 -58.67
C THR A 34 -19.28 -11.76 -58.32
N THR A 35 -20.55 -11.49 -58.64
CA THR A 35 -21.36 -12.13 -59.72
C THR A 35 -21.26 -13.66 -59.83
N MET A 36 -22.40 -14.32 -59.65
CA MET A 36 -22.63 -15.73 -60.02
C MET A 36 -22.83 -15.86 -61.53
N SER A 37 -22.28 -16.91 -62.12
CA SER A 37 -22.61 -17.33 -63.50
C SER A 37 -22.81 -18.85 -63.55
N THR A 38 -23.98 -19.22 -64.04
CA THR A 38 -24.49 -20.55 -64.37
C THR A 38 -24.01 -20.97 -65.76
N ALA A 39 -23.51 -22.21 -65.94
CA ALA A 39 -23.68 -22.99 -67.18
C ALA A 39 -23.05 -24.39 -67.13
N THR A 40 -23.94 -25.39 -67.21
CA THR A 40 -23.97 -26.57 -68.11
C THR A 40 -22.72 -27.41 -68.43
N VAL A 41 -22.91 -28.69 -68.07
CA VAL A 41 -22.29 -29.94 -68.52
C VAL A 41 -21.92 -30.00 -70.00
N ARG A 42 -20.62 -30.20 -70.31
CA ARG A 42 -20.13 -31.12 -71.35
C ARG A 42 -18.79 -31.72 -70.92
N ARG A 43 -18.66 -33.05 -70.96
CA ARG A 43 -17.43 -33.80 -70.64
C ARG A 43 -16.47 -33.78 -71.83
N PRO A 44 -15.20 -33.40 -71.64
CA PRO A 44 -14.11 -33.86 -72.50
C PRO A 44 -13.24 -34.90 -71.78
N LEU A 45 -13.05 -36.05 -72.42
CA LEU A 45 -12.11 -37.11 -72.03
C LEU A 45 -10.68 -36.60 -72.27
N GLY A 46 -10.06 -36.03 -71.24
CA GLY A 46 -8.69 -35.51 -71.38
C GLY A 46 -8.17 -34.72 -70.18
N CYS A 47 -8.60 -35.08 -68.95
CA CYS A 47 -8.44 -34.19 -67.80
C CYS A 47 -7.77 -34.86 -66.59
N LEU A 48 -6.52 -35.32 -66.71
CA LEU A 48 -5.70 -35.66 -65.53
C LEU A 48 -5.64 -34.48 -64.54
N LYS A 49 -5.72 -33.24 -65.03
CA LYS A 49 -5.83 -32.03 -64.19
C LYS A 49 -7.18 -31.90 -63.45
N ALA A 50 -8.29 -32.43 -63.98
CA ALA A 50 -9.57 -32.45 -63.26
C ALA A 50 -9.59 -33.51 -62.17
N VAL A 51 -9.00 -34.68 -62.42
CA VAL A 51 -8.78 -35.72 -61.39
C VAL A 51 -7.89 -35.17 -60.26
N LEU A 52 -6.78 -34.49 -60.59
CA LEU A 52 -5.92 -33.86 -59.58
C LEU A 52 -6.60 -32.70 -58.81
N ARG A 53 -7.57 -32.01 -59.43
CA ARG A 53 -8.40 -31.03 -58.71
C ARG A 53 -9.45 -31.71 -57.83
N GLN A 54 -10.05 -32.81 -58.27
CA GLN A 54 -10.97 -33.60 -57.44
C GLN A 54 -10.23 -34.22 -56.24
N THR A 55 -9.00 -34.71 -56.39
CA THR A 55 -8.21 -35.22 -55.25
C THR A 55 -7.80 -34.11 -54.28
N ARG A 56 -7.56 -32.88 -54.75
CA ARG A 56 -7.39 -31.71 -53.86
C ARG A 56 -8.67 -31.31 -53.15
N HIS A 57 -9.81 -31.33 -53.83
CA HIS A 57 -11.10 -31.06 -53.19
C HIS A 57 -11.51 -32.16 -52.21
N GLN A 58 -11.17 -33.42 -52.47
CA GLN A 58 -11.33 -34.51 -51.50
C GLN A 58 -10.39 -34.37 -50.29
N ARG A 59 -9.15 -33.92 -50.48
CA ARG A 59 -8.25 -33.57 -49.37
C ARG A 59 -8.75 -32.35 -48.57
N ALA A 60 -9.45 -31.42 -49.21
CA ALA A 60 -10.07 -30.30 -48.54
C ALA A 60 -11.35 -30.71 -47.79
N SER A 61 -12.18 -31.58 -48.36
CA SER A 61 -13.39 -32.10 -47.68
C SER A 61 -13.04 -33.06 -46.53
N GLN A 62 -11.92 -33.78 -46.62
CA GLN A 62 -11.36 -34.53 -45.48
C GLN A 62 -10.91 -33.63 -44.31
N ARG A 63 -10.72 -32.32 -44.53
CA ARG A 63 -10.45 -31.36 -43.44
C ARG A 63 -11.71 -30.75 -42.83
N CYS A 64 -12.88 -30.97 -43.42
CA CYS A 64 -14.15 -30.43 -42.92
C CYS A 64 -14.98 -31.47 -42.14
N LEU A 65 -14.62 -32.75 -42.19
CA LEU A 65 -15.04 -33.71 -41.18
C LEU A 65 -14.04 -33.63 -40.02
N ALA A 66 -14.18 -32.56 -39.23
CA ALA A 66 -13.71 -32.57 -37.86
C ALA A 66 -14.57 -33.58 -37.09
N THR A 67 -14.26 -34.87 -37.24
CA THR A 67 -14.47 -35.80 -36.13
C THR A 67 -13.77 -35.14 -34.98
N ALA A 68 -14.48 -34.82 -33.90
CA ALA A 68 -13.85 -34.40 -32.66
C ALA A 68 -12.72 -35.40 -32.44
N ALA A 69 -11.48 -34.96 -32.62
CA ALA A 69 -10.36 -35.72 -32.13
C ALA A 69 -10.67 -35.77 -30.64
N ALA A 70 -11.15 -36.92 -30.17
CA ALA A 70 -11.16 -37.21 -28.76
C ALA A 70 -9.74 -36.85 -28.34
N SER A 71 -9.61 -35.73 -27.65
CA SER A 71 -8.34 -35.31 -27.07
C SER A 71 -7.85 -36.58 -26.39
N PRO A 72 -6.74 -37.21 -26.84
CA PRO A 72 -6.38 -38.52 -26.33
C PRO A 72 -6.36 -38.35 -24.82
N ALA A 73 -7.31 -39.01 -24.14
CA ALA A 73 -7.47 -38.91 -22.71
C ALA A 73 -6.06 -39.09 -22.15
N ALA A 74 -5.57 -38.03 -21.49
CA ALA A 74 -4.16 -37.78 -21.20
C ALA A 74 -3.41 -39.10 -21.06
N ALA A 75 -2.46 -39.38 -21.96
CA ALA A 75 -1.81 -40.68 -22.06
C ALA A 75 -1.32 -41.19 -20.69
N HIS A 76 -2.17 -41.98 -20.01
CA HIS A 76 -1.85 -42.68 -18.78
C HIS A 76 -0.97 -43.88 -19.18
N GLY A 77 0.29 -43.61 -19.52
CA GLY A 77 1.17 -44.65 -20.05
C GLY A 77 2.51 -44.20 -20.64
N VAL A 78 3.05 -43.05 -20.26
CA VAL A 78 4.34 -42.53 -20.81
C VAL A 78 5.54 -43.43 -20.46
N PHE A 79 5.41 -44.34 -19.49
CA PHE A 79 6.48 -45.23 -19.02
C PHE A 79 6.33 -46.68 -19.52
N SER A 80 7.39 -47.20 -20.14
CA SER A 80 7.58 -48.62 -20.50
C SER A 80 7.54 -49.54 -19.29
N GLY A 81 7.25 -50.83 -19.49
CA GLY A 81 7.18 -51.82 -18.39
C GLY A 81 8.47 -51.91 -17.56
N ARG A 82 9.63 -51.75 -18.21
CA ARG A 82 10.93 -51.65 -17.52
C ARG A 82 11.01 -50.41 -16.62
N GLN A 83 10.58 -49.25 -17.12
CA GLN A 83 10.55 -48.00 -16.34
C GLN A 83 9.61 -48.12 -15.13
N ARG A 84 8.46 -48.78 -15.27
CA ARG A 84 7.54 -49.05 -14.15
C ARG A 84 8.20 -49.90 -13.07
N SER A 85 8.85 -51.01 -13.45
CA SER A 85 9.58 -51.86 -12.49
C SER A 85 10.75 -51.14 -11.79
N GLY A 86 11.34 -50.12 -12.43
CA GLY A 86 12.34 -49.26 -11.82
C GLY A 86 11.75 -48.29 -10.82
N ILE A 87 10.62 -47.66 -11.17
CA ILE A 87 9.84 -46.79 -10.27
C ILE A 87 9.36 -47.57 -9.05
N ASP A 88 8.86 -48.80 -9.21
CA ASP A 88 8.41 -49.66 -8.11
C ASP A 88 9.54 -50.00 -7.11
N LYS A 89 10.76 -50.18 -7.62
CA LYS A 89 11.96 -50.37 -6.76
C LYS A 89 12.33 -49.09 -6.01
N ILE A 90 12.23 -47.93 -6.65
CA ILE A 90 12.51 -46.62 -6.03
C ILE A 90 11.46 -46.29 -4.97
N ASN A 91 10.18 -46.55 -5.24
CA ASN A 91 9.05 -46.30 -4.33
C ASN A 91 9.11 -47.15 -3.06
N ARG A 92 9.85 -48.27 -3.07
CA ARG A 92 10.07 -49.10 -1.87
C ARG A 92 11.00 -48.43 -0.86
N PHE A 93 11.81 -47.45 -1.27
CA PHE A 93 12.67 -46.70 -0.35
C PHE A 93 11.90 -45.53 0.25
N GLU A 94 11.83 -45.48 1.58
CA GLU A 94 11.30 -44.33 2.31
C GLU A 94 12.30 -43.18 2.25
N ILE A 95 12.05 -42.22 1.37
CA ILE A 95 12.83 -40.98 1.30
C ILE A 95 12.25 -40.01 2.34
N TRP A 96 12.99 -39.78 3.42
CA TRP A 96 12.62 -38.77 4.40
C TRP A 96 12.54 -37.38 3.74
N PRO A 97 11.46 -36.61 3.98
CA PRO A 97 11.34 -35.29 3.40
C PRO A 97 12.46 -34.40 3.92
N GLN A 98 13.06 -33.61 3.03
CA GLN A 98 14.00 -32.58 3.44
C GLN A 98 13.30 -31.55 4.33
N VAL A 99 14.00 -31.10 5.37
CA VAL A 99 13.52 -30.00 6.22
C VAL A 99 13.21 -28.79 5.33
N PRO A 100 12.04 -28.14 5.47
CA PRO A 100 11.67 -27.01 4.62
C PRO A 100 12.71 -25.89 4.73
N SER A 101 13.32 -25.53 3.60
CA SER A 101 14.30 -24.45 3.57
C SER A 101 13.64 -23.09 3.78
N ILE A 102 14.28 -22.17 4.50
CA ILE A 102 13.76 -20.81 4.72
C ILE A 102 13.44 -20.07 3.40
N ARG A 103 14.15 -20.43 2.32
CA ARG A 103 13.97 -19.90 0.97
C ARG A 103 12.61 -20.23 0.36
N SER A 104 11.96 -21.34 0.75
CA SER A 104 10.60 -21.65 0.30
C SER A 104 9.57 -20.73 0.95
N THR A 105 9.77 -20.37 2.22
CA THR A 105 8.90 -19.43 2.94
C THR A 105 9.14 -17.98 2.53
N HIS A 106 10.41 -17.58 2.37
CA HIS A 106 10.80 -16.21 2.01
C HIS A 106 11.78 -16.21 0.83
N PRO A 107 11.28 -16.16 -0.42
CA PRO A 107 12.14 -16.10 -1.59
C PRO A 107 13.05 -14.85 -1.62
N ASP A 108 12.57 -13.70 -1.15
CA ASP A 108 13.37 -12.47 -0.95
C ASP A 108 13.16 -11.91 0.47
N PRO A 109 14.15 -12.06 1.38
CA PRO A 109 14.08 -11.51 2.73
C PRO A 109 14.45 -10.02 2.81
N MET A 110 15.05 -9.44 1.76
CA MET A 110 15.57 -8.07 1.80
C MET A 110 14.53 -6.98 2.08
N PRO A 111 13.30 -6.99 1.52
CA PRO A 111 12.31 -5.96 1.84
C PRO A 111 11.82 -6.06 3.29
N ALA A 112 11.62 -7.27 3.80
CA ALA A 112 11.22 -7.50 5.19
C ALA A 112 12.31 -6.99 6.15
N LEU A 113 13.58 -7.30 5.87
CA LEU A 113 14.72 -6.79 6.63
C LEU A 113 14.78 -5.26 6.61
N ARG A 114 14.65 -4.63 5.43
CA ARG A 114 14.65 -3.16 5.31
C ARG A 114 13.52 -2.51 6.10
N GLN A 115 12.33 -3.13 6.13
CA GLN A 115 11.19 -2.64 6.93
C GLN A 115 11.47 -2.77 8.42
N GLN A 116 12.04 -3.89 8.87
CA GLN A 116 12.44 -4.08 10.28
C GLN A 116 13.46 -3.04 10.72
N GLN A 117 14.47 -2.74 9.89
CA GLN A 117 15.46 -1.70 10.18
C GLN A 117 14.82 -0.30 10.27
N VAL A 118 13.92 0.04 9.34
CA VAL A 118 13.22 1.33 9.39
C VAL A 118 12.33 1.43 10.63
N ALA A 119 11.61 0.36 10.98
CA ALA A 119 10.77 0.32 12.18
C ALA A 119 11.59 0.46 13.48
N ALA A 120 12.78 -0.15 13.52
CA ALA A 120 13.70 -0.02 14.66
C ALA A 120 14.27 1.41 14.78
N LEU A 121 14.60 2.05 13.66
CA LEU A 121 15.21 3.40 13.65
C LEU A 121 14.17 4.54 13.80
N ASP A 122 12.93 4.32 13.37
CA ASP A 122 11.82 5.30 13.43
C ASP A 122 10.56 4.64 13.99
N PRO A 123 10.52 4.36 15.31
CA PRO A 123 9.38 3.67 15.93
C PRO A 123 8.07 4.47 15.84
N THR A 124 8.15 5.80 15.79
CA THR A 124 6.99 6.68 15.62
C THR A 124 6.52 6.76 14.17
N GLY A 125 7.36 6.41 13.20
CA GLY A 125 7.09 6.61 11.77
C GLY A 125 7.05 8.09 11.34
N ALA A 126 7.42 9.01 12.23
CA ALA A 126 7.31 10.45 11.99
C ALA A 126 8.26 10.92 10.88
N ARG A 127 9.48 10.36 10.84
CA ARG A 127 10.47 10.71 9.80
C ARG A 127 10.06 10.13 8.45
N THR A 128 9.54 8.90 8.47
CA THR A 128 9.00 8.23 7.28
C THR A 128 7.81 9.01 6.70
N ARG A 129 6.88 9.46 7.56
CA ARG A 129 5.75 10.30 7.17
C ARG A 129 6.21 11.63 6.56
N LEU A 130 7.18 12.30 7.21
CA LEU A 130 7.73 13.60 6.77
C LEU A 130 8.30 13.54 5.35
N PHE A 131 8.92 12.43 4.97
CA PHE A 131 9.48 12.24 3.63
C PHE A 131 8.68 11.29 2.77
N SER A 132 7.43 10.96 3.10
CA SER A 132 6.57 10.14 2.23
C SER A 132 6.27 10.85 0.90
N LYS A 133 5.97 10.09 -0.16
CA LYS A 133 5.52 10.69 -1.43
C LYS A 133 4.03 11.01 -1.40
N GLU A 134 3.28 10.20 -0.66
CA GLU A 134 1.82 10.14 -0.62
C GLU A 134 1.20 11.39 0.03
N HIS A 135 1.80 11.87 1.12
CA HIS A 135 1.23 13.00 1.85
C HIS A 135 1.54 14.35 1.17
N ALA A 136 0.56 15.25 1.20
CA ALA A 136 0.74 16.64 0.77
C ALA A 136 1.68 17.40 1.72
N ASP A 137 1.55 17.15 3.02
CA ASP A 137 2.32 17.82 4.08
C ASP A 137 3.78 17.37 4.17
N SER A 138 4.18 16.33 3.45
CA SER A 138 5.58 15.88 3.44
C SER A 138 6.52 16.99 2.93
N ALA A 139 7.78 16.97 3.34
CA ALA A 139 8.81 17.86 2.82
C ALA A 139 9.01 17.62 1.32
N LYS A 140 8.93 18.70 0.52
CA LYS A 140 9.12 18.64 -0.93
C LYS A 140 10.41 19.37 -1.31
N VAL A 141 10.99 18.94 -2.42
CA VAL A 141 12.22 19.51 -2.95
C VAL A 141 12.02 21.01 -3.26
N GLY A 142 12.93 21.84 -2.75
CA GLY A 142 12.87 23.30 -2.80
C GLY A 142 12.34 23.95 -1.52
N ASP A 143 11.87 23.18 -0.54
CA ASP A 143 11.58 23.69 0.81
C ASP A 143 12.89 23.97 1.57
N VAL A 144 12.82 24.79 2.62
CA VAL A 144 13.96 25.02 3.53
C VAL A 144 13.75 24.17 4.78
N LEU A 145 14.72 23.31 5.05
CA LEU A 145 14.71 22.39 6.18
C LEU A 145 15.77 22.79 7.21
N MET A 146 15.42 22.65 8.48
CA MET A 146 16.36 22.69 9.60
C MET A 146 16.59 21.25 10.06
N VAL A 147 17.85 20.83 10.11
CA VAL A 147 18.25 19.53 10.65
C VAL A 147 18.97 19.76 11.95
N THR A 148 18.37 19.31 13.04
CA THR A 148 18.97 19.36 14.37
C THR A 148 19.71 18.06 14.62
N THR A 149 21.02 18.12 14.80
CA THR A 149 21.84 16.98 15.20
C THR A 149 21.97 16.90 16.72
N LYS A 150 22.34 15.74 17.26
CA LYS A 150 22.61 15.53 18.69
C LYS A 150 23.80 16.35 19.18
N ALA A 151 24.79 16.52 18.32
CA ALA A 151 25.97 17.32 18.57
C ALA A 151 26.12 18.37 17.47
N GLY A 152 26.44 19.59 17.86
CA GLY A 152 26.69 20.71 16.94
C GLY A 152 25.51 21.63 16.68
N GLU A 153 25.77 22.62 15.84
CA GLU A 153 24.78 23.61 15.43
C GLU A 153 23.78 23.02 14.41
N PRO A 154 22.48 23.33 14.52
CA PRO A 154 21.50 22.85 13.56
C PRO A 154 21.78 23.40 12.15
N PHE A 155 21.84 22.52 11.16
CA PHE A 155 22.08 22.92 9.79
C PHE A 155 20.77 23.30 9.10
N SER A 156 20.71 24.52 8.58
CA SER A 156 19.55 25.01 7.82
C SER A 156 19.91 25.21 6.36
N GLY A 157 19.06 24.73 5.44
CA GLY A 157 19.34 24.87 4.02
C GLY A 157 18.18 24.51 3.12
N ALA A 158 18.30 24.95 1.86
CA ALA A 158 17.39 24.58 0.79
C ALA A 158 17.54 23.09 0.44
N PHE A 159 16.41 22.40 0.34
CA PHE A 159 16.34 20.98 0.05
C PHE A 159 16.47 20.72 -1.46
N ILE A 160 17.64 20.24 -1.89
CA ILE A 160 17.96 20.06 -3.31
C ILE A 160 17.44 18.74 -3.87
N GLN A 161 17.63 17.65 -3.13
CA GLN A 161 17.30 16.30 -3.60
C GLN A 161 17.21 15.29 -2.47
N ILE A 162 16.48 14.20 -2.73
CA ILE A 162 16.38 13.05 -1.83
C ILE A 162 16.82 11.77 -2.53
N ARG A 163 17.59 10.95 -1.82
CA ARG A 163 17.95 9.57 -2.19
C ARG A 163 17.10 8.63 -1.36
N ARG A 164 16.22 7.85 -1.99
CA ARG A 164 15.37 6.86 -1.30
C ARG A 164 15.97 5.47 -1.46
N ARG A 165 16.53 4.93 -0.38
CA ARG A 165 17.23 3.63 -0.35
C ARG A 165 16.89 2.86 0.94
N GLY A 166 15.61 2.76 1.29
CA GLY A 166 15.16 2.13 2.54
C GLY A 166 15.71 2.88 3.76
N ALA A 167 16.38 2.17 4.67
CA ALA A 167 17.04 2.73 5.87
C ALA A 167 18.13 3.77 5.54
N ASP A 168 18.71 3.71 4.33
CA ASP A 168 19.76 4.64 3.90
C ASP A 168 19.25 5.93 3.24
N THR A 169 17.97 6.23 3.42
CA THR A 169 17.34 7.41 2.83
C THR A 169 18.03 8.69 3.31
N ALA A 170 18.38 9.56 2.37
CA ALA A 170 19.19 10.73 2.62
C ALA A 170 18.66 11.97 1.90
N VAL A 171 18.77 13.13 2.54
CA VAL A 171 18.43 14.43 1.97
C VAL A 171 19.69 15.26 1.77
N LEU A 172 19.79 15.96 0.63
CA LEU A 172 20.83 16.93 0.37
C LEU A 172 20.29 18.32 0.65
N LEU A 173 20.92 18.98 1.61
CA LEU A 173 20.65 20.37 1.93
C LEU A 173 21.80 21.24 1.43
N ARG A 174 21.44 22.42 0.92
CA ARG A 174 22.38 23.47 0.54
C ARG A 174 22.10 24.69 1.41
N GLY A 175 23.11 25.12 2.14
CA GLY A 175 23.12 26.38 2.87
C GLY A 175 24.27 27.26 2.41
N GLN A 176 24.35 28.46 2.97
CA GLN A 176 25.56 29.27 2.93
C GLN A 176 26.02 29.50 4.36
N MET A 177 27.31 29.28 4.58
CA MET A 177 27.96 29.65 5.83
C MET A 177 28.87 30.84 5.50
N MET A 178 28.55 32.00 6.08
CA MET A 178 29.18 33.26 5.69
C MET A 178 28.98 33.54 4.18
N LYS A 179 30.04 33.39 3.38
CA LYS A 179 30.01 33.60 1.91
C LYS A 179 30.28 32.33 1.12
N THR A 180 30.43 31.18 1.78
CA THR A 180 30.73 29.90 1.12
C THR A 180 29.46 29.03 1.09
N GLY A 181 29.15 28.47 -0.08
CA GLY A 181 28.03 27.55 -0.24
C GLY A 181 28.41 26.16 0.25
N VAL A 182 27.72 25.67 1.27
CA VAL A 182 27.97 24.35 1.87
C VAL A 182 26.82 23.41 1.53
N GLU A 183 27.16 22.19 1.12
CA GLU A 183 26.19 21.14 0.83
C GLU A 183 26.46 19.91 1.68
N THR A 184 25.43 19.39 2.34
CA THR A 184 25.58 18.26 3.26
C THR A 184 24.47 17.24 3.09
N TRP A 185 24.86 15.97 3.08
CA TRP A 185 23.94 14.85 3.09
C TRP A 185 23.58 14.47 4.51
N PHE A 186 22.28 14.47 4.83
CA PHE A 186 21.77 13.97 6.08
C PHE A 186 21.00 12.66 5.86
N LYS A 187 21.39 11.62 6.60
CA LYS A 187 20.67 10.35 6.68
C LYS A 187 19.48 10.54 7.60
N ILE A 188 18.26 10.42 7.09
CA ILE A 188 17.05 10.76 7.87
C ILE A 188 16.84 9.80 9.05
N TYR A 189 17.20 8.53 8.89
CA TYR A 189 17.07 7.51 9.93
C TYR A 189 18.28 7.43 10.86
N SER A 190 19.27 8.33 10.70
CA SER A 190 20.41 8.33 11.62
C SER A 190 19.96 8.73 13.03
N PRO A 191 20.39 8.01 14.07
CA PRO A 191 20.11 8.39 15.45
C PRO A 191 20.84 9.68 15.85
N THR A 192 21.85 10.12 15.10
CA THR A 192 22.54 11.40 15.33
C THR A 192 21.67 12.59 14.94
N VAL A 193 20.74 12.42 14.00
CA VAL A 193 19.76 13.45 13.67
C VAL A 193 18.65 13.36 14.73
N THR A 194 18.45 14.43 15.48
CA THR A 194 17.42 14.53 16.51
C THR A 194 16.06 14.79 15.87
N GLY A 195 15.98 15.81 15.01
CA GLY A 195 14.74 16.24 14.38
C GLY A 195 14.98 16.98 13.08
N ILE A 196 13.95 16.98 12.22
CA ILE A 196 13.96 17.70 10.96
C ILE A 196 12.69 18.54 10.89
N ASP A 197 12.85 19.85 10.87
CA ASP A 197 11.75 20.81 10.82
C ASP A 197 11.68 21.47 9.44
N ILE A 198 10.45 21.67 8.95
CA ILE A 198 10.20 22.50 7.76
C ILE A 198 10.08 23.95 8.23
N ILE A 199 11.06 24.78 7.87
CA ILE A 199 11.08 26.20 8.23
C ILE A 199 10.19 26.99 7.27
N TRP A 200 10.40 26.78 5.98
CA TRP A 200 9.75 27.52 4.92
C TRP A 200 9.35 26.57 3.81
N ARG A 201 8.08 26.68 3.40
CA ARG A 201 7.54 25.93 2.27
C ARG A 201 7.58 26.77 1.03
N ARG A 202 7.99 26.14 -0.08
CA ARG A 202 7.96 26.81 -1.36
C ARG A 202 6.50 27.04 -1.81
N PRO A 203 6.10 28.27 -2.20
CA PRO A 203 4.71 28.56 -2.57
C PRO A 203 4.25 27.78 -3.81
N LYS A 204 5.17 27.53 -4.76
CA LYS A 204 4.91 26.71 -5.95
C LYS A 204 5.85 25.53 -5.97
N ARG A 205 5.30 24.32 -6.11
CA ARG A 205 6.06 23.07 -6.20
C ARG A 205 7.08 23.15 -7.35
N ALA A 206 8.30 22.69 -7.08
CA ALA A 206 9.33 22.60 -8.09
C ALA A 206 8.94 21.60 -9.20
N ARG A 207 9.20 21.95 -10.47
CA ARG A 207 8.93 21.08 -11.62
C ARG A 207 9.91 19.90 -11.73
N ARG A 208 11.12 20.04 -11.18
CA ARG A 208 12.19 19.03 -11.24
C ARG A 208 12.30 18.28 -9.91
N ALA A 209 12.63 17.00 -9.97
CA ALA A 209 12.87 16.18 -8.78
C ALA A 209 14.21 16.50 -8.07
N ARG A 210 15.17 17.12 -8.78
CA ARG A 210 16.47 17.53 -8.25
C ARG A 210 16.74 18.98 -8.68
N LEU A 211 17.12 19.85 -7.74
CA LEU A 211 17.38 21.27 -8.00
C LEU A 211 18.87 21.60 -8.01
N THR A 212 19.67 20.79 -8.70
CA THR A 212 21.13 20.98 -8.79
C THR A 212 21.52 22.32 -9.43
N TYR A 213 20.60 22.94 -10.19
CA TYR A 213 20.79 24.26 -10.78
C TYR A 213 20.88 25.39 -9.73
N MET A 214 20.45 25.18 -8.48
CA MET A 214 20.58 26.15 -7.37
C MET A 214 22.03 26.43 -7.00
N ARG A 215 22.98 25.62 -7.48
CA ARG A 215 24.42 25.90 -7.34
C ARG A 215 24.89 27.11 -8.15
N LYS A 216 24.11 27.51 -9.16
CA LYS A 216 24.42 28.69 -9.97
C LYS A 216 23.95 29.94 -9.23
N PRO A 217 24.74 31.04 -9.21
CA PRO A 217 24.42 32.24 -8.43
C PRO A 217 23.06 32.85 -8.78
N LYS A 218 22.62 32.76 -10.05
CA LYS A 218 21.30 33.23 -10.51
C LYS A 218 20.12 32.56 -9.78
N HIS A 219 20.30 31.36 -9.26
CA HIS A 219 19.24 30.54 -8.67
C HIS A 219 19.53 30.15 -7.22
N ASP A 220 20.65 30.62 -6.66
CA ASP A 220 21.01 30.32 -5.28
C ASP A 220 20.10 31.09 -4.33
N MET A 221 19.69 30.44 -3.24
CA MET A 221 18.86 31.12 -2.23
C MET A 221 19.70 32.02 -1.32
N GLY A 222 21.01 31.82 -1.27
CA GLY A 222 21.88 32.54 -0.36
C GLY A 222 21.85 31.97 1.06
N SER A 223 22.15 32.82 2.04
CA SER A 223 21.92 32.51 3.46
C SER A 223 20.42 32.42 3.74
N VAL A 224 20.04 31.39 4.50
CA VAL A 224 18.65 31.12 4.92
C VAL A 224 18.37 31.57 6.35
N ASP A 225 19.33 32.23 7.01
CA ASP A 225 19.29 32.54 8.45
C ASP A 225 18.14 33.47 8.84
N GLN A 226 17.74 34.35 7.92
CA GLN A 226 16.58 35.23 8.09
C GLN A 226 15.28 34.42 8.21
N LEU A 227 15.11 33.37 7.40
CA LEU A 227 13.94 32.48 7.47
C LEU A 227 13.94 31.68 8.77
N VAL A 228 15.11 31.19 9.19
CA VAL A 228 15.27 30.48 10.47
C VAL A 228 14.89 31.40 11.63
N SER A 229 15.36 32.64 11.61
CA SER A 229 15.10 33.63 12.67
C SER A 229 13.63 34.00 12.74
N ALA A 230 12.97 34.21 11.60
CA ALA A 230 11.53 34.46 11.54
C ALA A 230 10.71 33.30 12.10
N TRP A 231 11.04 32.06 11.71
CA TRP A 231 10.38 30.86 12.20
C TRP A 231 10.59 30.64 13.70
N LYS A 232 11.81 30.85 14.20
CA LYS A 232 12.10 30.81 15.65
C LYS A 232 11.25 31.84 16.38
N LYS A 233 11.23 33.09 15.90
CA LYS A 233 10.43 34.18 16.49
C LYS A 233 8.94 33.84 16.55
N GLU A 234 8.38 33.30 15.46
CA GLU A 234 6.99 32.84 15.40
C GLU A 234 6.71 31.74 16.44
N ARG A 235 7.57 30.72 16.51
CA ARG A 235 7.43 29.64 17.50
C ARG A 235 7.53 30.13 18.94
N TYR A 236 8.47 31.02 19.25
CA TYR A 236 8.58 31.60 20.59
C TYR A 236 7.34 32.41 20.97
N ALA A 237 6.81 33.20 20.04
CA ALA A 237 5.59 34.00 20.27
C ALA A 237 4.35 33.12 20.50
N LEU A 238 4.21 32.00 19.77
CA LEU A 238 3.11 31.06 19.99
C LEU A 238 3.23 30.36 21.36
N ARG A 239 4.45 29.99 21.74
CA ARG A 239 4.71 29.32 23.01
C ARG A 239 4.47 30.24 24.22
N SER A 240 4.86 31.51 24.15
CA SER A 240 4.59 32.46 25.23
C SER A 240 3.10 32.72 25.42
N LYS A 241 2.35 32.86 24.32
CA LYS A 241 0.88 33.00 24.35
C LYS A 241 0.20 31.77 24.95
N ALA A 242 0.63 30.57 24.58
CA ALA A 242 0.08 29.33 25.14
C ALA A 242 0.28 29.25 26.67
N LYS A 243 1.49 29.59 27.15
CA LYS A 243 1.79 29.63 28.59
C LYS A 243 0.93 30.67 29.34
N GLN A 244 0.79 31.88 28.79
CA GLN A 244 -0.05 32.92 29.40
C GLN A 244 -1.52 32.49 29.52
N CYS A 245 -2.06 31.80 28.51
CA CYS A 245 -3.43 31.28 28.56
C CYS A 245 -3.57 30.15 29.60
N GLU A 246 -2.58 29.27 29.70
CA GLU A 246 -2.55 28.20 30.71
C GLU A 246 -2.50 28.80 32.13
N GLU A 247 -1.61 29.76 32.37
CA GLU A 247 -1.51 30.47 33.64
C GLU A 247 -2.79 31.25 33.98
N ALA A 248 -3.39 31.94 33.00
CA ALA A 248 -4.66 32.64 33.19
C ALA A 248 -5.83 31.68 33.48
N SER A 249 -5.84 30.50 32.86
CA SER A 249 -6.86 29.46 33.12
C SER A 249 -6.72 28.87 34.52
N LYS A 250 -5.48 28.75 35.02
CA LYS A 250 -5.17 28.24 36.36
C LYS A 250 -5.40 29.29 37.45
N ALA A 251 -5.22 30.57 37.13
CA ALA A 251 -5.47 31.70 38.03
C ALA A 251 -6.95 32.07 38.15
N ARG A 252 -7.85 31.49 37.33
CA ARG A 252 -9.29 31.69 37.47
C ARG A 252 -9.76 30.93 38.71
N PRO A 253 -10.20 31.61 39.79
CA PRO A 253 -10.73 30.92 40.96
C PRO A 253 -11.93 30.09 40.51
N GLN A 254 -11.99 28.82 40.96
CA GLN A 254 -13.18 28.01 40.70
C GLN A 254 -14.40 28.78 41.21
N PRO A 255 -15.48 28.91 40.43
CA PRO A 255 -16.70 29.51 40.95
C PRO A 255 -17.07 28.76 42.24
N PRO A 256 -17.54 29.46 43.29
CA PRO A 256 -17.95 28.80 44.52
C PRO A 256 -18.90 27.67 44.15
N ARG A 257 -18.60 26.45 44.60
CA ARG A 257 -19.53 25.32 44.42
C ARG A 257 -20.88 25.81 44.92
N PRO A 258 -21.93 25.74 44.09
CA PRO A 258 -23.21 26.29 44.50
C PRO A 258 -23.67 25.52 45.75
N LEU A 259 -24.05 26.26 46.80
CA LEU A 259 -24.46 25.76 48.12
C LEU A 259 -25.77 24.95 48.10
N TYR A 260 -26.19 24.36 46.97
CA TYR A 260 -27.38 23.50 46.90
C TYR A 260 -27.08 22.00 47.07
N GLU A 261 -25.82 21.60 47.22
CA GLU A 261 -25.44 20.17 47.29
C GLU A 261 -25.05 19.69 48.70
N ALA A 262 -25.64 20.27 49.74
CA ALA A 262 -25.46 19.84 51.13
C ALA A 262 -26.64 19.06 51.72
N LEU A 263 -27.72 18.78 50.96
CA LEU A 263 -28.90 18.05 51.49
C LEU A 263 -29.41 16.87 50.65
N HIS A 264 -28.65 16.37 49.67
CA HIS A 264 -29.03 15.15 48.94
C HIS A 264 -27.86 14.20 48.76
N THR A 265 -27.28 13.75 49.88
CA THR A 265 -26.58 12.46 49.92
C THR A 265 -26.93 11.71 51.21
N SER A 266 -28.22 11.51 51.45
CA SER A 266 -28.68 10.36 52.24
C SER A 266 -29.22 9.27 51.30
N GLU A 267 -28.46 8.18 51.25
CA GLU A 267 -29.01 6.82 51.31
C GLU A 267 -29.80 6.22 50.14
N ILE A 268 -29.55 6.58 48.87
CA ILE A 268 -30.10 5.75 47.78
C ILE A 268 -29.09 5.67 46.63
N THR A 269 -28.20 4.67 46.66
CA THR A 269 -27.72 3.97 45.43
C THR A 269 -26.67 2.88 45.64
N ASN A 270 -26.11 2.67 46.84
CA ASN A 270 -25.17 1.55 47.03
C ASN A 270 -25.85 0.18 47.28
N ASN A 271 -27.08 0.14 47.81
CA ASN A 271 -27.80 -1.12 48.04
C ASN A 271 -28.56 -1.65 46.80
N ALA A 272 -28.92 -0.79 45.84
CA ALA A 272 -29.66 -1.21 44.66
C ALA A 272 -28.77 -1.92 43.63
N ILE A 273 -27.53 -1.45 43.45
CA ILE A 273 -26.58 -2.01 42.49
C ILE A 273 -26.05 -3.38 42.95
N VAL A 274 -25.78 -3.54 44.25
CA VAL A 274 -25.35 -4.84 44.81
C VAL A 274 -26.49 -5.86 44.76
N ARG A 275 -27.74 -5.47 45.03
CA ARG A 275 -28.90 -6.39 44.96
C ARG A 275 -29.24 -6.81 43.53
N PHE A 276 -29.04 -5.94 42.53
CA PHE A 276 -29.25 -6.31 41.13
C PHE A 276 -28.19 -7.30 40.62
N HIS A 277 -26.93 -7.12 41.03
CA HIS A 277 -25.85 -8.04 40.65
C HIS A 277 -26.01 -9.42 41.31
N ASP A 278 -26.45 -9.46 42.57
CA ASP A 278 -26.63 -10.71 43.32
C ASP A 278 -27.88 -11.50 42.86
N ALA A 279 -28.94 -10.81 42.40
CA ALA A 279 -30.10 -11.45 41.77
C ALA A 279 -29.78 -12.05 40.39
N ALA A 280 -28.94 -11.39 39.59
CA ALA A 280 -28.49 -11.90 38.30
C ALA A 280 -27.62 -13.15 38.43
N GLN A 281 -26.75 -13.22 39.45
CA GLN A 281 -25.92 -14.40 39.71
C GLN A 281 -26.72 -15.60 40.24
N ARG A 282 -27.82 -15.39 40.99
CA ARG A 282 -28.71 -16.48 41.43
C ARG A 282 -29.52 -17.08 40.28
N CYS A 283 -30.02 -16.25 39.35
CA CYS A 283 -30.72 -16.75 38.16
C CYS A 283 -29.80 -17.56 37.24
N PHE A 284 -28.53 -17.14 37.09
CA PHE A 284 -27.56 -17.88 36.29
C PHE A 284 -27.24 -19.25 36.90
N LYS A 285 -27.04 -19.34 38.22
CA LYS A 285 -26.78 -20.62 38.92
C LYS A 285 -27.97 -21.60 38.91
N GLN A 286 -29.21 -21.12 38.99
CA GLN A 286 -30.39 -21.99 38.88
C GLN A 286 -30.56 -22.58 37.47
N SER A 287 -30.18 -21.84 36.42
CA SER A 287 -30.24 -22.36 35.04
C SER A 287 -29.24 -23.50 34.79
N THR A 288 -28.07 -23.45 35.42
CA THR A 288 -27.03 -24.49 35.29
C THR A 288 -27.31 -25.76 36.09
N LEU A 289 -28.14 -25.69 37.15
CA LEU A 289 -28.50 -26.86 37.98
C LEU A 289 -29.65 -27.68 37.39
N LEU A 290 -30.43 -27.13 36.43
CA LEU A 290 -31.47 -27.87 35.71
C LEU A 290 -30.94 -28.62 34.46
N ALA A 291 -29.68 -28.42 34.08
CA ALA A 291 -29.07 -29.06 32.92
C ALA A 291 -28.23 -30.32 33.26
N ALA A 292 -28.15 -30.71 34.53
CA ALA A 292 -27.42 -31.90 34.97
C ALA A 292 -28.36 -32.88 35.68
N SER A 293 -29.22 -33.55 34.92
CA SER A 293 -29.86 -34.79 35.35
C SER A 293 -29.20 -35.96 34.61
N PRO A 294 -28.63 -36.97 35.30
CA PRO A 294 -28.04 -38.13 34.66
C PRO A 294 -29.14 -39.03 34.13
N GLY A 295 -29.25 -39.10 32.80
CA GLY A 295 -30.07 -40.06 32.08
C GLY A 295 -29.66 -41.49 32.47
N THR A 296 -30.56 -42.14 33.17
CA THR A 296 -30.52 -43.52 33.61
C THR A 296 -30.92 -44.43 32.44
N GLY A 297 -30.09 -45.45 32.19
CA GLY A 297 -30.35 -46.76 31.57
C GLY A 297 -31.35 -46.92 30.42
N GLN A 298 -30.89 -47.50 29.31
CA GLN A 298 -31.17 -48.90 28.91
C GLN A 298 -30.35 -49.27 27.68
#